data_AF-A0A564VZ43-F1
#
_entry.id   AF-A0A564VZ43-F1
#
_cell.length_a   1.000
_cell.length_b   1.000
_cell.length_c   1.000
_cell.angle_alpha   90.00
_cell.angle_beta   90.00
_cell.angle_gamma   90.00
#
_symmetry.space_group_name_H-M   'P 1'
#
loop_
_entity.id
_entity.type
_entity.pdbx_description
1 polymer ?
#
loop_
_entity_poly.entity_id
_entity_poly.type
_entity_poly.pdbx_seq_one_letter_code
_entity_poly.pdbx_strand_id
1 'polypeptide(L)'
;MGLFDKKICDICGEKIGLLGNRKLDDGNLCKDCAKKLSPWFEDRRHSTVEDIKRQLEYREKNKKAVMDFCITRQINTRNYNVFIDDNKGNFTVARKLDVNENPDIVPLSTVAQCRVDVERQQNEETYTTKDGETVSYQPPVYKYEFDYTMRIKVKNPWFDDMDFLFMIRLENISAGICIISR
;
A
#
# COMPACT_ATOMS: atom_id res chain seq x y z
N MET A 1 -29.23 17.87 -30.99
CA MET A 1 -29.07 17.76 -29.53
C MET A 1 -27.75 17.04 -29.29
N GLY A 2 -26.83 17.69 -28.56
CA GLY A 2 -25.40 17.40 -28.61
C GLY A 2 -24.95 16.13 -27.90
N LEU A 3 -23.92 15.51 -28.46
CA LEU A 3 -23.12 14.39 -27.98
C LEU A 3 -22.80 14.54 -26.48
N PHE A 4 -23.05 13.49 -25.69
CA PHE A 4 -22.80 13.35 -24.23
C PHE A 4 -23.90 13.86 -23.30
N ASP A 5 -24.83 12.96 -22.94
CA ASP A 5 -25.66 13.13 -21.75
C ASP A 5 -24.77 13.34 -20.51
N LYS A 6 -24.98 14.45 -19.81
CA LYS A 6 -24.25 14.79 -18.58
C LYS A 6 -24.67 13.81 -17.49
N LYS A 7 -23.78 12.88 -17.15
CA LYS A 7 -23.99 11.92 -16.06
C LYS A 7 -23.99 12.64 -14.71
N ILE A 8 -24.80 12.15 -13.79
CA ILE A 8 -24.88 12.62 -12.40
C ILE A 8 -24.29 11.55 -11.50
N CYS A 9 -23.60 11.96 -10.44
CA CYS A 9 -23.08 11.04 -9.43
C CYS A 9 -24.20 10.57 -8.53
N ASP A 10 -24.40 9.25 -8.44
CA ASP A 10 -25.45 8.64 -7.62
C ASP A 10 -25.13 8.66 -6.11
N ILE A 11 -23.95 9.16 -5.73
CA ILE A 11 -23.52 9.34 -4.33
C ILE A 11 -23.68 10.78 -3.85
N CYS A 12 -23.21 11.77 -4.62
CA CYS A 12 -23.24 13.18 -4.19
C CYS A 12 -24.23 14.06 -4.97
N GLY A 13 -24.86 13.55 -6.03
CA GLY A 13 -25.80 14.32 -6.87
C GLY A 13 -25.14 15.35 -7.79
N GLU A 14 -23.80 15.48 -7.76
CA GLU A 14 -23.09 16.44 -8.61
C GLU A 14 -22.94 15.93 -10.05
N LYS A 15 -22.82 16.86 -11.00
CA LYS A 15 -22.56 16.54 -12.41
C LYS A 15 -21.15 16.00 -12.58
N ILE A 16 -21.04 14.89 -13.30
CA ILE A 16 -19.76 14.26 -13.62
C ILE A 16 -19.22 14.84 -14.92
N GLY A 17 -17.99 15.37 -14.88
CA GLY A 17 -17.27 15.82 -16.08
C GLY A 17 -16.82 14.66 -16.98
N LEU A 18 -16.43 14.96 -18.22
CA LEU A 18 -16.13 13.97 -19.27
C LEU A 18 -15.16 12.84 -18.87
N LEU A 19 -14.17 13.12 -18.02
CA LEU A 19 -13.13 12.16 -17.62
C LEU A 19 -13.27 11.68 -16.16
N GLY A 20 -14.36 12.04 -15.49
CA GLY A 20 -14.54 11.79 -14.05
C GLY A 20 -15.45 10.61 -13.72
N ASN A 21 -16.04 9.96 -14.72
CA ASN A 21 -17.06 8.95 -14.51
C ASN A 21 -16.46 7.56 -14.28
N ARG A 22 -16.74 6.98 -13.11
CA ARG A 22 -16.63 5.54 -12.89
C ARG A 22 -18.02 4.94 -13.00
N LYS A 23 -18.22 4.05 -13.97
CA LYS A 23 -19.48 3.32 -14.12
C LYS A 23 -19.55 2.24 -13.02
N LEU A 24 -20.68 2.21 -12.31
CA LEU A 24 -21.09 1.18 -11.38
C LEU A 24 -22.07 0.23 -12.07
N ASP A 25 -22.41 -0.89 -11.44
CA ASP A 25 -23.37 -1.84 -12.03
C ASP A 25 -24.77 -1.24 -12.19
N ASP A 26 -25.20 -0.42 -11.23
CA ASP A 26 -26.52 0.24 -11.17
C ASP A 26 -26.43 1.78 -11.09
N GLY A 27 -25.28 2.37 -11.41
CA GLY A 27 -25.11 3.84 -11.31
C GLY A 27 -23.78 4.40 -11.82
N ASN A 28 -23.46 5.61 -11.36
CA ASN A 28 -22.30 6.39 -11.74
C ASN A 28 -21.66 7.04 -10.50
N LEU A 29 -20.33 6.99 -10.44
CA LEU A 29 -19.53 7.51 -9.34
C LEU A 29 -18.55 8.57 -9.84
N CYS A 30 -18.57 9.75 -9.22
CA CYS A 30 -17.60 10.80 -9.52
C CYS A 30 -16.23 10.52 -8.91
N LYS A 31 -15.19 11.11 -9.50
CA LYS A 31 -13.81 11.01 -9.03
C LYS A 31 -13.62 11.39 -7.55
N ASP A 32 -14.36 12.37 -7.04
CA ASP A 32 -14.14 12.90 -5.69
C ASP A 32 -14.79 12.03 -4.61
N CYS A 33 -15.93 11.39 -4.92
CA CYS A 33 -16.46 10.32 -4.08
C CYS A 33 -15.55 9.07 -4.14
N ALA A 34 -15.02 8.74 -5.32
CA ALA A 34 -14.13 7.59 -5.48
C ALA A 34 -12.80 7.70 -4.70
N LYS A 35 -12.29 8.93 -4.48
CA LYS A 35 -11.10 9.20 -3.65
C LYS A 35 -11.32 8.98 -2.16
N LYS A 36 -12.57 9.02 -1.68
CA LYS A 36 -12.90 8.80 -0.27
C LYS A 36 -12.86 7.31 0.11
N LEU A 37 -13.01 6.44 -0.88
CA LEU A 37 -12.96 4.99 -0.71
C LEU A 37 -11.56 4.55 -0.26
N SER A 38 -11.48 3.38 0.36
CA SER A 38 -10.20 2.80 0.77
C SER A 38 -9.28 2.65 -0.44
N PRO A 39 -7.96 2.89 -0.31
CA PRO A 39 -7.00 2.59 -1.37
C PRO A 39 -7.01 1.10 -1.74
N TRP A 40 -7.26 0.23 -0.76
CA TRP A 40 -7.31 -1.23 -0.91
C TRP A 40 -8.65 -1.73 -1.48
N PHE A 41 -9.71 -0.92 -1.48
CA PHE A 41 -11.02 -1.33 -1.98
C PHE A 41 -10.95 -1.85 -3.43
N GLU A 42 -11.09 -3.17 -3.56
CA GLU A 42 -11.07 -3.95 -4.80
C GLU A 42 -12.42 -3.79 -5.56
N ASP A 43 -12.47 -4.24 -6.82
CA ASP A 43 -13.70 -4.35 -7.62
C ASP A 43 -14.64 -3.13 -7.74
N ARG A 44 -14.04 -1.93 -7.71
CA ARG A 44 -14.77 -0.65 -7.88
C ARG A 44 -15.61 -0.53 -9.15
N ARG A 45 -15.40 -1.39 -10.15
CA ARG A 45 -16.10 -1.37 -11.44
C ARG A 45 -17.36 -2.24 -11.47
N HIS A 46 -17.47 -3.21 -10.55
CA HIS A 46 -18.63 -4.09 -10.38
C HIS A 46 -19.38 -3.83 -9.06
N SER A 47 -19.05 -2.72 -8.39
CA SER A 47 -19.79 -2.28 -7.21
C SER A 47 -21.13 -1.67 -7.62
N THR A 48 -22.15 -1.90 -6.81
CA THR A 48 -23.42 -1.16 -6.85
C THR A 48 -23.30 0.17 -6.10
N VAL A 49 -24.25 1.08 -6.28
CA VAL A 49 -24.38 2.32 -5.52
C VAL A 49 -24.45 2.03 -4.02
N GLU A 50 -25.14 0.97 -3.63
CA GLU A 50 -25.24 0.57 -2.22
C GLU A 50 -23.91 0.08 -1.67
N ASP A 51 -23.13 -0.69 -2.43
CA ASP A 51 -21.78 -1.12 -2.00
C ASP A 51 -20.89 0.09 -1.74
N ILE A 52 -20.94 1.12 -2.59
CA ILE A 52 -20.19 2.36 -2.41
C ILE A 52 -20.64 3.09 -1.13
N LYS A 53 -21.95 3.16 -0.84
CA LYS A 53 -22.46 3.79 0.38
C LYS A 53 -21.97 3.06 1.63
N ARG A 54 -22.06 1.73 1.66
CA ARG A 54 -21.58 0.93 2.80
C ARG A 54 -20.06 1.07 2.98
N GLN A 55 -19.31 1.15 1.89
CA GLN A 55 -17.87 1.40 1.93
C GLN A 55 -17.56 2.78 2.54
N LEU A 56 -18.27 3.84 2.13
CA LEU A 56 -18.12 5.18 2.69
C LEU A 56 -18.47 5.23 4.18
N GLU A 57 -19.51 4.51 4.61
CA GLU A 57 -19.86 4.36 6.02
C GLU A 57 -18.74 3.68 6.81
N TYR A 58 -18.17 2.60 6.26
CA TYR A 58 -16.98 1.96 6.82
C TYR A 58 -15.81 2.94 6.95
N ARG A 59 -15.55 3.76 5.92
CA ARG A 59 -14.46 4.77 5.96
C ARG A 59 -14.67 5.79 7.07
N GLU A 60 -15.91 6.16 7.36
CA GLU A 60 -16.20 7.12 8.42
C GLU A 60 -16.07 6.52 9.82
N LYS A 61 -16.41 5.24 9.99
CA LYS A 61 -16.08 4.48 11.20
C LYS A 61 -14.56 4.34 11.35
N ASN A 62 -13.84 4.09 10.26
CA ASN A 62 -12.38 3.93 10.26
C ASN A 62 -11.65 5.20 10.69
N LYS A 63 -12.15 6.41 10.40
CA LYS A 63 -11.53 7.66 10.90
C LYS A 63 -11.37 7.68 12.41
N LYS A 64 -12.39 7.18 13.14
CA LYS A 64 -12.31 7.06 14.60
C LYS A 64 -11.24 6.05 14.99
N ALA A 65 -11.15 4.91 14.31
CA ALA A 65 -10.10 3.92 14.55
C ALA A 65 -8.70 4.50 14.32
N VAL A 66 -8.51 5.36 13.30
CA VAL A 66 -7.24 6.07 13.05
C VAL A 66 -6.91 7.05 14.17
N MET A 67 -7.88 7.87 14.61
CA MET A 67 -7.68 8.80 15.73
C MET A 67 -7.34 8.09 17.04
N ASP A 68 -7.95 6.94 17.26
CA ASP A 68 -7.79 6.14 18.48
C ASP A 68 -6.56 5.20 18.41
N PHE A 69 -5.84 5.12 17.28
CA PHE A 69 -4.74 4.17 17.07
C PHE A 69 -3.50 4.56 17.88
N CYS A 70 -2.97 3.62 18.66
CA CYS A 70 -1.75 3.82 19.46
C CYS A 70 -0.60 3.00 18.87
N ILE A 71 0.40 3.67 18.29
CA ILE A 71 1.56 2.98 17.71
C ILE A 71 2.38 2.36 18.85
N THR A 72 2.37 1.03 18.96
CA THR A 72 3.24 0.26 19.86
C THR A 72 4.48 -0.25 19.14
N ARG A 73 4.35 -0.61 17.86
CA ARG A 73 5.46 -0.99 16.98
C ARG A 73 5.30 -0.35 15.61
N GLN A 74 6.43 -0.07 14.97
CA GLN A 74 6.48 0.51 13.64
C GLN A 74 7.60 -0.14 12.84
N ILE A 75 7.28 -0.55 11.63
CA ILE A 75 8.26 -1.02 10.66
C ILE A 75 8.35 0.03 9.56
N ASN A 76 9.51 0.69 9.48
CA ASN A 76 9.76 1.75 8.52
C ASN A 76 10.22 1.18 7.17
N THR A 77 9.74 1.76 6.08
CA THR A 77 10.28 1.53 4.74
C THR A 77 10.50 2.82 3.99
N ARG A 78 11.01 2.69 2.77
CA ARG A 78 11.18 3.81 1.85
C ARG A 78 9.86 4.53 1.51
N ASN A 79 8.77 3.81 1.29
CA ASN A 79 7.54 4.36 0.70
C ASN A 79 6.28 4.17 1.54
N TYR A 80 6.26 3.21 2.46
CA TYR A 80 5.14 2.92 3.36
C TYR A 80 5.68 2.52 4.73
N ASN A 81 4.86 2.61 5.75
CA ASN A 81 5.17 2.15 7.09
C ASN A 81 4.09 1.16 7.51
N VAL A 82 4.49 0.14 8.25
CA VAL A 82 3.55 -0.75 8.94
C VAL A 82 3.48 -0.27 10.38
N PHE A 83 2.33 0.25 10.78
CA PHE A 83 2.06 0.65 12.16
C PHE A 83 1.25 -0.44 12.84
N ILE A 84 1.63 -0.78 14.06
CA ILE A 84 0.97 -1.83 14.85
C ILE A 84 0.56 -1.22 16.19
N ASP A 85 -0.66 -1.53 16.62
CA ASP A 85 -1.22 -1.25 17.93
C ASP A 85 -1.49 -2.60 18.61
N ASP A 86 -0.50 -3.09 19.36
CA ASP A 86 -0.58 -4.35 20.08
C ASP A 86 -1.60 -4.30 21.23
N ASN A 87 -1.94 -3.11 21.74
CA ASN A 87 -2.95 -2.97 22.81
C ASN A 87 -4.34 -3.32 22.31
N LYS A 88 -4.64 -2.96 21.06
CA LYS A 88 -5.93 -3.23 20.41
C LYS A 88 -5.89 -4.38 19.43
N GLY A 89 -4.71 -4.95 19.17
CA GLY A 89 -4.51 -6.00 18.19
C GLY A 89 -4.79 -5.53 16.76
N ASN A 90 -4.45 -4.29 16.42
CA ASN A 90 -4.68 -3.69 15.11
C ASN A 90 -3.37 -3.36 14.40
N PHE A 91 -3.43 -3.26 13.07
CA PHE A 91 -2.34 -2.76 12.26
C PHE A 91 -2.86 -1.93 11.09
N THR A 92 -1.96 -1.17 10.47
CA THR A 92 -2.24 -0.45 9.23
C THR A 92 -0.96 -0.27 8.41
N VAL A 93 -1.14 -0.14 7.10
CA VAL A 93 -0.06 0.11 6.14
C VAL A 93 -0.30 1.46 5.50
N ALA A 94 0.57 2.42 5.78
CA ALA A 94 0.38 3.79 5.34
C ALA A 94 1.70 4.54 5.22
N ARG A 95 1.74 5.58 4.39
CA ARG A 95 2.86 6.55 4.40
C ARG A 95 2.94 7.26 5.74
N LYS A 96 1.80 7.75 6.20
CA LYS A 96 1.65 8.45 7.47
C LYS A 96 0.36 8.00 8.13
N LEU A 97 0.37 7.93 9.47
CA LEU A 97 -0.85 7.77 10.25
C LEU A 97 -1.51 9.14 10.40
N ASP A 98 -2.42 9.48 9.49
CA ASP A 98 -3.12 10.77 9.43
C ASP A 98 -4.61 10.55 9.17
N VAL A 99 -5.49 11.22 9.93
CA VAL A 99 -6.95 11.06 9.79
C VAL A 99 -7.47 11.57 8.45
N ASN A 100 -6.76 12.50 7.80
CA ASN A 100 -7.12 13.00 6.47
C ASN A 100 -6.78 11.99 5.38
N GLU A 101 -5.68 11.24 5.55
CA GLU A 101 -5.34 10.10 4.68
C GLU A 101 -6.24 8.90 4.97
N ASN A 102 -6.70 8.78 6.23
CA ASN A 102 -7.58 7.75 6.74
C ASN A 102 -7.09 6.34 6.33
N PRO A 103 -5.89 5.91 6.72
CA PRO A 103 -5.41 4.58 6.36
C PRO A 103 -6.29 3.49 6.99
N ASP A 104 -6.49 2.37 6.30
CA ASP A 104 -7.36 1.30 6.80
C ASP A 104 -6.75 0.66 8.05
N ILE A 105 -7.46 0.76 9.18
CA ILE A 105 -7.09 0.11 10.43
C ILE A 105 -7.73 -1.27 10.44
N VAL A 106 -6.89 -2.30 10.49
CA VAL A 106 -7.32 -3.69 10.33
C VAL A 106 -6.89 -4.51 11.53
N PRO A 107 -7.74 -5.42 12.04
CA PRO A 107 -7.32 -6.32 13.11
C PRO A 107 -6.24 -7.27 12.63
N LEU A 108 -5.18 -7.43 13.43
CA LEU A 108 -4.10 -8.41 13.21
C LEU A 108 -4.67 -9.83 13.07
N SER A 109 -5.76 -10.14 13.78
CA SER A 109 -6.43 -11.44 13.72
C SER A 109 -7.02 -11.79 12.35
N THR A 110 -7.21 -10.79 11.46
CA THR A 110 -7.69 -11.04 10.10
C THR A 110 -6.58 -11.39 9.12
N VAL A 111 -5.31 -11.25 9.51
CA VAL A 111 -4.18 -11.64 8.67
C VAL A 111 -4.23 -13.16 8.45
N ALA A 112 -4.43 -13.55 7.20
CA ALA A 112 -4.50 -14.94 6.80
C ALA A 112 -3.14 -15.48 6.33
N GLN A 113 -2.32 -14.61 5.72
CA GLN A 113 -1.01 -14.97 5.22
C GLN A 113 -0.13 -13.74 5.15
N CYS A 114 1.16 -13.92 5.45
CA CYS A 114 2.21 -12.95 5.15
C CYS A 114 3.28 -13.64 4.32
N ARG A 115 3.60 -13.09 3.15
CA ARG A 115 4.65 -13.59 2.26
C ARG A 115 5.72 -12.54 2.11
N VAL A 116 6.98 -12.98 2.22
CA VAL A 116 8.14 -12.14 1.94
C VAL A 116 8.89 -12.75 0.76
N ASP A 117 9.02 -11.97 -0.30
CA ASP A 117 9.87 -12.31 -1.44
C ASP A 117 11.17 -11.49 -1.32
N VAL A 118 12.32 -12.13 -1.52
CA VAL A 118 13.63 -11.47 -1.42
C VAL A 118 14.34 -11.59 -2.77
N GLU A 119 14.64 -10.44 -3.37
CA GLU A 119 15.42 -10.35 -4.59
C GLU A 119 16.84 -9.88 -4.24
N ARG A 120 17.85 -10.63 -4.69
CA ARG A 120 19.26 -10.30 -4.46
C ARG A 120 19.87 -9.80 -5.75
N GLN A 121 20.30 -8.54 -5.75
CA GLN A 121 21.15 -7.98 -6.78
C GLN A 121 22.62 -8.15 -6.37
N GLN A 122 23.44 -8.60 -7.30
CA GLN A 122 24.88 -8.75 -7.12
C GLN A 122 25.58 -7.94 -8.21
N ASN A 123 26.37 -6.95 -7.80
CA ASN A 123 27.10 -6.07 -8.69
C ASN A 123 28.59 -6.18 -8.38
N GLU A 124 29.43 -6.47 -9.38
CA GLU A 124 30.88 -6.46 -9.19
C GLU A 124 31.37 -5.02 -9.04
N GLU A 125 32.20 -4.76 -8.03
CA GLU A 125 32.92 -3.50 -7.92
C GLU A 125 34.11 -3.48 -8.88
N THR A 126 34.22 -2.38 -9.61
CA THR A 126 35.32 -2.13 -10.55
C THR A 126 35.93 -0.78 -10.27
N TYR A 127 37.17 -0.57 -10.69
CA TYR A 127 37.85 0.72 -10.59
C TYR A 127 38.38 1.16 -11.95
N THR A 128 38.51 2.48 -12.13
CA THR A 128 39.06 3.06 -13.35
C THR A 128 40.56 3.28 -13.21
N THR A 129 41.35 2.75 -14.15
CA THR A 129 42.80 2.98 -14.21
C THR A 129 43.11 4.41 -14.62
N LYS A 130 44.38 4.82 -14.48
CA LYS A 130 44.84 6.13 -14.96
C LYS A 130 44.68 6.31 -16.48
N ASP A 131 44.62 5.20 -17.21
CA ASP A 131 44.45 5.16 -18.66
C ASP A 131 42.95 5.13 -19.07
N GLY A 132 42.03 5.19 -18.10
CA GLY A 132 40.59 5.23 -18.33
C GLY A 132 39.91 3.86 -18.48
N GLU A 133 40.65 2.77 -18.35
CA GLU A 133 40.09 1.42 -18.44
C GLU A 133 39.37 1.04 -17.15
N THR A 134 38.21 0.38 -17.26
CA THR A 134 37.50 -0.16 -16.10
C THR A 134 37.95 -1.60 -15.87
N VAL A 135 38.47 -1.88 -14.69
CA VAL A 135 39.05 -3.19 -14.33
C VAL A 135 38.49 -3.71 -13.01
N SER A 136 38.38 -5.02 -12.92
CA SER A 136 37.98 -5.75 -11.72
C SER A 136 39.12 -5.80 -10.69
N TYR A 137 38.75 -5.81 -9.40
CA TYR A 137 39.70 -6.13 -8.33
C TYR A 137 40.18 -7.58 -8.41
N GLN A 138 41.34 -7.86 -7.79
CA GLN A 138 41.89 -9.22 -7.68
C GLN A 138 42.16 -9.54 -6.20
N PRO A 139 41.34 -10.39 -5.55
CA PRO A 139 40.17 -11.09 -6.11
C PRO A 139 38.98 -10.15 -6.41
N PRO A 140 38.02 -10.55 -7.28
CA PRO A 140 36.83 -9.76 -7.55
C PRO A 140 36.04 -9.42 -6.29
N VAL A 141 35.61 -8.17 -6.18
CA VAL A 141 34.80 -7.65 -5.06
C VAL A 141 33.37 -7.48 -5.54
N TYR A 142 32.39 -7.91 -4.75
CA TYR A 142 30.97 -7.81 -5.10
C TYR A 142 30.21 -7.01 -4.04
N LYS A 143 29.37 -6.07 -4.50
CA LYS A 143 28.34 -5.41 -3.70
C LYS A 143 27.03 -6.16 -3.89
N TYR A 144 26.39 -6.51 -2.77
CA TYR A 144 25.07 -7.10 -2.76
C TYR A 144 24.03 -6.07 -2.33
N GLU A 145 22.92 -6.01 -3.04
CA GLU A 145 21.74 -5.26 -2.64
C GLU A 145 20.56 -6.24 -2.57
N PHE A 146 19.70 -6.08 -1.57
CA PHE A 146 18.55 -6.95 -1.36
C PHE A 146 17.26 -6.13 -1.39
N ASP A 147 16.29 -6.55 -2.18
CA ASP A 147 14.95 -5.97 -2.22
C ASP A 147 13.97 -6.95 -1.59
N TYR A 148 13.22 -6.51 -0.58
CA TYR A 148 12.29 -7.35 0.18
C TYR A 148 10.85 -6.95 -0.12
N THR A 149 10.05 -7.75 -0.81
CA THR A 149 8.63 -7.44 -1.01
C THR A 149 7.77 -8.18 0.02
N MET A 150 6.92 -7.48 0.77
CA MET A 150 5.98 -8.11 1.70
C MET A 150 4.54 -8.02 1.16
N ARG A 151 3.82 -9.13 1.19
CA ARG A 151 2.41 -9.20 0.81
C ARG A 151 1.60 -9.75 1.97
N ILE A 152 0.60 -9.01 2.43
CA ILE A 152 -0.27 -9.43 3.53
C ILE A 152 -1.65 -9.71 2.96
N LYS A 153 -2.09 -10.97 3.07
CA LYS A 153 -3.48 -11.35 2.82
C LYS A 153 -4.29 -11.17 4.09
N VAL A 154 -5.45 -10.53 3.98
CA VAL A 154 -6.36 -10.25 5.09
C VAL A 154 -7.78 -10.70 4.75
N LYS A 155 -8.50 -11.19 5.74
CA LYS A 155 -9.93 -11.49 5.60
C LYS A 155 -10.73 -10.26 6.00
N ASN A 156 -10.97 -9.35 5.05
CA ASN A 156 -11.75 -8.13 5.27
C ASN A 156 -12.93 -8.07 4.26
N PRO A 157 -14.13 -7.61 4.65
CA PRO A 157 -15.26 -7.48 3.73
C PRO A 157 -15.03 -6.59 2.49
N TRP A 158 -13.99 -5.76 2.48
CA TRP A 158 -13.74 -4.75 1.45
C TRP A 158 -12.54 -5.04 0.53
N PHE A 159 -11.62 -5.91 0.96
CA PHE A 159 -10.38 -6.24 0.24
C PHE A 159 -9.77 -7.51 0.81
N ASP A 160 -9.11 -8.28 -0.03
CA ASP A 160 -8.48 -9.54 0.37
C ASP A 160 -6.97 -9.40 0.53
N ASP A 161 -6.36 -8.44 -0.17
CA ASP A 161 -4.90 -8.26 -0.19
C ASP A 161 -4.50 -6.81 0.14
N MET A 162 -3.47 -6.68 0.98
CA MET A 162 -2.70 -5.45 1.17
C MET A 162 -1.27 -5.67 0.67
N ASP A 163 -1.01 -5.22 -0.55
CA ASP A 163 0.31 -5.30 -1.17
C ASP A 163 1.09 -4.00 -0.95
N PHE A 164 2.27 -4.10 -0.34
CA PHE A 164 3.18 -2.96 -0.20
C PHE A 164 4.65 -3.38 -0.33
N LEU A 165 5.37 -2.63 -1.15
CA LEU A 165 6.79 -2.89 -1.38
C LEU A 165 7.61 -2.37 -0.20
N PHE A 166 8.36 -3.29 0.41
CA PHE A 166 9.51 -2.95 1.23
C PHE A 166 10.74 -2.83 0.29
N MET A 167 11.61 -1.87 0.53
CA MET A 167 12.91 -1.84 -0.15
C MET A 167 13.91 -1.44 0.91
N ILE A 168 14.60 -2.44 1.46
CA ILE A 168 15.67 -2.21 2.43
C ILE A 168 16.97 -2.46 1.67
N ARG A 169 17.58 -1.39 1.14
CA ARG A 169 18.93 -1.49 0.59
C ARG A 169 19.91 -1.73 1.74
N LEU A 170 20.25 -2.98 1.98
CA LEU A 170 21.31 -3.36 2.91
C LEU A 170 22.63 -3.27 2.15
N GLU A 171 23.34 -2.16 2.30
CA GLU A 171 24.73 -2.07 1.85
C GLU A 171 25.60 -2.81 2.87
N ASN A 172 26.21 -3.91 2.43
CA ASN A 172 27.16 -4.71 3.20
C ASN A 172 26.64 -5.28 4.53
N ILE A 173 25.80 -6.31 4.45
CA ILE A 173 25.76 -7.30 5.53
C ILE A 173 26.89 -8.29 5.26
N SER A 174 28.05 -8.05 5.89
CA SER A 174 28.95 -9.15 6.25
C SER A 174 28.11 -10.20 6.95
N ALA A 175 28.09 -11.42 6.41
CA ALA A 175 27.23 -12.52 6.84
C ALA A 175 27.05 -12.59 8.37
N GLY A 176 25.88 -12.19 8.85
CA GLY A 176 25.54 -12.30 10.26
C GLY A 176 24.37 -11.42 10.66
N ILE A 177 23.36 -12.05 11.25
CA ILE A 177 22.25 -11.45 12.01
C ILE A 177 21.07 -10.99 11.15
N CYS A 178 20.22 -11.96 10.81
CA CYS A 178 18.78 -11.72 10.70
C CYS A 178 18.14 -12.34 11.96
N ILE A 179 18.06 -11.56 13.03
CA ILE A 179 17.21 -11.88 14.19
C ILE A 179 15.96 -11.02 14.04
N ILE A 180 14.92 -11.58 13.44
CA ILE A 180 13.55 -11.19 13.77
C ILE A 180 13.15 -12.17 14.88
N SER A 181 13.46 -11.83 16.12
CA SER A 181 13.04 -12.61 17.29
C SER A 181 11.55 -12.39 17.54
N ARG A 182 10.92 -13.50 17.93
CA ARG A 182 9.51 -13.71 18.29
C ARG A 182 8.88 -12.61 19.13
#